data_AF-A0A397FXC0-F1
#
_entry.id   AF-A0A397FXC0-F1
#
_cell.length_a   1.000
_cell.length_b   1.000
_cell.length_c   1.000
_cell.angle_alpha   90.00
_cell.angle_beta   90.00
_cell.angle_gamma   90.00
#
_symmetry.space_group_name_H-M   'P 1'
#
loop_
_entity.id
_entity.type
_entity.pdbx_description
1 polymer ?
#
loop_
_entity_poly.entity_id
_entity_poly.type
_entity_poly.pdbx_seq_one_letter_code
_entity_poly.pdbx_strand_id
1 'polypeptide(L)'
;DYGAVLNGTPIPSDPMPTSPPRPIREEMLFHDRFVEYIYPRVRRALRAGFEQNPSLTATANHEAVTFDGGSAASLLDQFKPDTAILRSSDTLGTGDNRAPGDLKVSWKWKSEWRTTTDAQDAREYKQALSQLNYYMVQNKTKYGFIVTDTELVPVKRLAQSGHLAVGNAIPWTANGNQLTVRLGIWYISMLAARNDWQL
;
A
#
# COMPACT_ATOMS: atom_id res chain seq x y z
N ASP A 1 12.05 13.25 20.84
CA ASP A 1 10.74 13.10 21.50
C ASP A 1 9.68 13.70 20.57
N TYR A 2 8.70 12.91 20.14
CA TYR A 2 7.63 13.35 19.21
C TYR A 2 6.32 13.67 19.95
N GLY A 3 6.28 13.57 21.29
CA GLY A 3 5.05 13.73 22.07
C GLY A 3 4.36 15.09 21.85
N ALA A 4 5.13 16.18 21.75
CA ALA A 4 4.60 17.51 21.46
C ALA A 4 3.94 17.61 20.07
N VAL A 5 4.56 17.00 19.04
CA VAL A 5 4.04 16.99 17.66
C VAL A 5 2.76 16.15 17.57
N LEU A 6 2.76 14.99 18.22
CA LEU A 6 1.60 14.09 18.27
C LEU A 6 0.41 14.73 19.01
N ASN A 7 0.66 15.42 20.12
CA ASN A 7 -0.37 16.15 20.85
C ASN A 7 -0.87 17.40 20.11
N GLY A 8 0.00 18.04 19.32
CA GLY A 8 -0.34 19.21 18.50
C GLY A 8 -1.06 18.90 17.18
N THR A 9 -1.13 17.63 16.78
CA THR A 9 -1.72 17.21 15.50
C THR A 9 -2.86 16.20 15.71
N PRO A 10 -3.97 16.60 16.36
CA PRO A 10 -5.11 15.69 16.51
C PRO A 10 -5.72 15.41 15.14
N ILE A 11 -5.58 14.17 14.67
CA ILE A 11 -6.38 13.67 13.55
C ILE A 11 -7.74 13.28 14.13
N PRO A 12 -8.86 13.83 13.64
CA PRO A 12 -10.18 13.45 14.11
C PRO A 12 -10.35 11.94 14.11
N SER A 13 -10.86 11.40 15.22
CA SER A 13 -11.09 9.97 15.36
C SER A 13 -12.10 9.52 14.30
N ASP A 14 -11.69 8.56 13.49
CA ASP A 14 -12.58 7.80 12.62
C ASP A 14 -12.64 6.40 13.20
N PRO A 15 -13.60 6.15 14.11
CA PRO A 15 -13.67 4.89 14.83
C PRO A 15 -13.93 3.76 13.86
N MET A 16 -13.21 2.65 14.06
CA MET A 16 -13.60 1.40 13.43
C MET A 16 -14.95 0.95 14.04
N PRO A 17 -15.82 0.28 13.27
CA PRO A 17 -16.99 -0.37 13.85
C PRO A 17 -16.56 -1.26 15.02
N THR A 18 -17.30 -1.20 16.12
CA THR A 18 -17.10 -2.06 17.30
C THR A 18 -17.78 -3.41 17.14
N SER A 19 -18.66 -3.54 16.14
CA SER A 19 -19.24 -4.83 15.77
C SER A 19 -18.17 -5.71 15.13
N PRO A 20 -18.23 -7.05 15.34
CA PRO A 20 -17.36 -7.97 14.63
C PRO A 20 -17.46 -7.73 13.11
N PRO A 21 -16.34 -7.68 12.38
CA PRO A 21 -16.36 -7.61 10.94
C PRO A 21 -17.22 -8.75 10.39
N ARG A 22 -18.11 -8.43 9.43
CA ARG A 22 -18.84 -9.49 8.73
C ARG A 22 -17.81 -10.39 8.02
N PRO A 23 -18.04 -11.71 7.96
CA PRO A 23 -17.14 -12.61 7.22
C PRO A 23 -16.95 -12.12 5.79
N ILE A 24 -15.70 -12.11 5.32
CA ILE A 24 -15.39 -11.85 3.92
C ILE A 24 -15.76 -13.12 3.15
N ARG A 25 -16.68 -13.00 2.20
CA ARG A 25 -17.22 -14.14 1.42
C ARG A 25 -16.75 -14.13 -0.03
N GLU A 26 -16.21 -13.01 -0.47
CA GLU A 26 -15.75 -12.78 -1.82
C GLU A 26 -14.68 -11.69 -1.84
N GLU A 27 -13.90 -11.67 -2.92
CA GLU A 27 -12.81 -10.72 -3.11
C GLU A 27 -13.32 -9.28 -3.23
N MET A 28 -14.43 -9.04 -3.92
CA MET A 28 -15.02 -7.71 -4.04
C MET A 28 -15.35 -7.09 -2.67
N LEU A 29 -15.93 -7.88 -1.77
CA LEU A 29 -16.23 -7.43 -0.42
C LEU A 29 -14.96 -7.06 0.36
N PHE A 30 -13.84 -7.75 0.14
CA PHE A 30 -12.57 -7.35 0.73
C PHE A 30 -12.14 -5.96 0.22
N HIS A 31 -12.27 -5.68 -1.07
CA HIS A 31 -11.97 -4.36 -1.64
C HIS A 31 -12.84 -3.28 -1.01
N ASP A 32 -14.15 -3.51 -0.92
CA ASP A 32 -15.09 -2.55 -0.30
C ASP A 32 -14.70 -2.25 1.15
N ARG A 33 -14.36 -3.28 1.94
CA ARG A 33 -13.90 -3.10 3.32
C ARG A 33 -12.56 -2.39 3.40
N PHE A 34 -11.66 -2.66 2.47
CA PHE A 34 -10.37 -1.99 2.42
C PHE A 34 -10.55 -0.48 2.15
N VAL A 35 -11.45 -0.13 1.22
CA VAL A 35 -11.82 1.26 0.95
C VAL A 35 -12.48 1.93 2.16
N GLU A 36 -13.43 1.26 2.82
CA GLU A 36 -14.13 1.80 3.99
C GLU A 36 -13.17 2.03 5.18
N TYR A 37 -12.30 1.07 5.45
CA TYR A 37 -11.52 1.04 6.68
C TYR A 37 -10.11 1.60 6.53
N ILE A 38 -9.46 1.45 5.39
CA ILE A 38 -8.03 1.77 5.26
C ILE A 38 -7.81 3.10 4.55
N TYR A 39 -8.47 3.35 3.42
CA TYR A 39 -8.20 4.52 2.58
C TYR A 39 -8.30 5.85 3.34
N PRO A 40 -9.41 6.16 4.06
CA PRO A 40 -9.55 7.45 4.72
C PRO A 40 -8.48 7.68 5.80
N ARG A 41 -8.07 6.60 6.49
CA ARG A 41 -7.13 6.66 7.61
C ARG A 41 -5.71 6.89 7.12
N VAL A 42 -5.27 6.16 6.11
CA VAL A 42 -3.95 6.37 5.48
C VAL A 42 -3.88 7.77 4.85
N ARG A 43 -4.91 8.18 4.11
CA ARG A 43 -4.97 9.51 3.48
C ARG A 43 -4.87 10.64 4.48
N ARG A 44 -5.63 10.59 5.58
CA ARG A 44 -5.56 11.62 6.64
C ARG A 44 -4.21 11.62 7.33
N ALA A 45 -3.61 10.46 7.58
CA ALA A 45 -2.28 10.35 8.19
C ALA A 45 -1.19 10.93 7.28
N LEU A 46 -1.24 10.69 5.97
CA LEU A 46 -0.31 11.28 5.01
C LEU A 46 -0.45 12.81 4.97
N ARG A 47 -1.68 13.30 4.81
CA ARG A 47 -1.96 14.75 4.79
C ARG A 47 -1.42 15.44 6.05
N ALA A 48 -1.78 14.94 7.22
CA ALA A 48 -1.32 15.48 8.49
C ALA A 48 0.22 15.40 8.62
N GLY A 49 0.83 14.31 8.16
CA GLY A 49 2.28 14.13 8.16
C GLY A 49 3.01 15.22 7.37
N PHE A 50 2.54 15.54 6.16
CA PHE A 50 3.14 16.59 5.34
C PHE A 50 2.83 18.00 5.85
N GLU A 51 1.61 18.26 6.33
CA GLU A 51 1.21 19.57 6.90
C GLU A 51 2.07 19.95 8.12
N GLN A 52 2.39 18.96 8.97
CA GLN A 52 3.14 19.20 10.22
C GLN A 52 4.65 19.16 10.05
N ASN A 53 5.14 18.62 8.93
CA ASN A 53 6.57 18.47 8.67
C ASN A 53 6.91 19.09 7.31
N PRO A 54 6.82 20.42 7.16
CA PRO A 54 7.14 21.10 5.90
C PRO A 54 8.60 20.90 5.47
N SER A 55 9.49 20.53 6.40
CA SER A 55 10.87 20.15 6.08
C SER A 55 10.96 18.92 5.17
N LEU A 56 9.95 18.03 5.17
CA LEU A 56 9.93 16.86 4.28
C LEU A 56 9.99 17.27 2.81
N THR A 57 9.22 18.28 2.43
CA THR A 57 9.19 18.82 1.07
C THR A 57 10.28 19.84 0.83
N ALA A 58 10.57 20.71 1.81
CA ALA A 58 11.56 21.77 1.64
C ALA A 58 13.01 21.27 1.61
N THR A 59 13.33 20.19 2.35
CA THR A 59 14.73 19.77 2.58
C THR A 59 14.95 18.26 2.48
N ALA A 60 13.95 17.42 2.73
CA ALA A 60 14.11 15.97 2.75
C ALA A 60 13.81 15.29 1.40
N ASN A 61 13.64 16.05 0.31
CA ASN A 61 13.43 15.52 -1.04
C ASN A 61 12.18 14.62 -1.18
N HIS A 62 11.09 14.96 -0.48
CA HIS A 62 9.79 14.32 -0.64
C HIS A 62 8.81 15.25 -1.37
N GLU A 63 7.83 14.67 -2.05
CA GLU A 63 6.62 15.36 -2.50
C GLU A 63 5.43 14.87 -1.68
N ALA A 64 4.47 15.76 -1.42
CA ALA A 64 3.24 15.36 -0.74
C ALA A 64 2.48 14.33 -1.60
N VAL A 65 2.13 13.20 -1.00
CA VAL A 65 1.40 12.11 -1.66
C VAL A 65 0.08 11.80 -0.94
N THR A 66 -0.84 11.20 -1.69
CA THR A 66 -2.09 10.63 -1.19
C THR A 66 -2.21 9.15 -1.59
N PHE A 67 -3.20 8.48 -1.01
CA PHE A 67 -3.52 7.07 -1.24
C PHE A 67 -4.96 6.92 -1.75
N ASP A 68 -5.14 6.19 -2.84
CA ASP A 68 -6.43 5.96 -3.48
C ASP A 68 -6.49 4.65 -4.29
N GLY A 69 -7.59 4.40 -4.97
CA GLY A 69 -7.72 3.29 -5.92
C GLY A 69 -6.84 3.50 -7.15
N GLY A 70 -6.39 2.42 -7.79
CA GLY A 70 -5.40 2.51 -8.87
C GLY A 70 -5.84 3.30 -10.11
N SER A 71 -7.16 3.47 -10.32
CA SER A 71 -7.70 4.34 -11.37
C SER A 71 -7.57 5.85 -11.10
N ALA A 72 -7.07 6.23 -9.91
CA ALA A 72 -6.74 7.62 -9.62
C ALA A 72 -5.44 8.07 -10.32
N ALA A 73 -4.58 7.12 -10.72
CA ALA A 73 -3.37 7.37 -11.50
C ALA A 73 -3.63 7.11 -13.00
N SER A 74 -2.65 7.44 -13.85
CA SER A 74 -2.70 7.09 -15.27
C SER A 74 -2.67 5.58 -15.50
N LEU A 75 -3.62 5.09 -16.30
CA LEU A 75 -3.70 3.67 -16.67
C LEU A 75 -2.78 3.38 -17.86
N LEU A 76 -1.84 2.47 -17.67
CA LEU A 76 -0.88 2.05 -18.69
C LEU A 76 -1.30 0.68 -19.26
N ASP A 77 -1.36 0.59 -20.59
CA ASP A 77 -1.79 -0.60 -21.34
C ASP A 77 -3.15 -1.17 -20.88
N GLN A 78 -4.06 -0.31 -20.40
CA GLN A 78 -5.38 -0.68 -19.86
C GLN A 78 -5.35 -1.58 -18.60
N PHE A 79 -4.20 -1.77 -17.99
CA PHE A 79 -4.09 -2.50 -16.74
C PHE A 79 -4.27 -1.56 -15.55
N LYS A 80 -5.13 -1.97 -14.62
CA LYS A 80 -5.50 -1.20 -13.42
C LYS A 80 -5.00 -1.92 -12.17
N PRO A 81 -4.00 -1.37 -11.46
CA PRO A 81 -3.70 -1.78 -10.09
C PRO A 81 -4.90 -1.53 -9.17
N ASP A 82 -5.00 -2.23 -8.04
CA ASP A 82 -6.11 -2.00 -7.11
C ASP A 82 -5.95 -0.69 -6.34
N THR A 83 -4.70 -0.33 -6.03
CA THR A 83 -4.36 0.88 -5.26
C THR A 83 -3.30 1.72 -5.96
N ALA A 84 -3.30 3.02 -5.68
CA ALA A 84 -2.28 3.96 -6.10
C ALA A 84 -1.79 4.85 -4.95
N ILE A 85 -0.49 5.12 -4.98
CA ILE A 85 0.13 6.23 -4.26
C ILE A 85 0.52 7.27 -5.30
N LEU A 86 -0.04 8.46 -5.21
CA LEU A 86 0.06 9.53 -6.22
C LEU A 86 0.40 10.85 -5.54
N ARG A 87 0.91 11.85 -6.27
CA ARG A 87 1.11 13.17 -5.65
C ARG A 87 -0.24 13.77 -5.29
N SER A 88 -0.29 14.46 -4.16
CA SER A 88 -1.51 15.16 -3.73
C SER A 88 -1.94 16.26 -4.70
N SER A 89 -1.01 16.76 -5.53
CA SER A 89 -1.27 17.77 -6.56
C SER A 89 -1.71 17.21 -7.91
N ASP A 90 -1.66 15.89 -8.11
CA ASP A 90 -2.04 15.29 -9.39
C ASP A 90 -3.56 15.37 -9.58
N THR A 91 -4.00 15.66 -10.81
CA THR A 91 -5.41 15.57 -11.19
C THR A 91 -5.82 14.10 -11.27
N LEU A 92 -7.07 13.78 -10.93
CA LEU A 92 -7.58 12.40 -11.03
C LEU A 92 -7.39 11.82 -12.43
N GLY A 93 -6.88 10.58 -12.49
CA GLY A 93 -6.56 9.88 -13.74
C GLY A 93 -5.25 10.34 -14.39
N THR A 94 -4.52 11.26 -13.75
CA THR A 94 -3.22 11.75 -14.20
C THR A 94 -2.13 11.37 -13.19
N GLY A 95 -0.88 11.42 -13.64
CA GLY A 95 0.27 11.16 -12.79
C GLY A 95 0.60 9.68 -12.64
N ASP A 96 1.80 9.42 -12.14
CA ASP A 96 2.34 8.08 -11.99
C ASP A 96 1.84 7.43 -10.69
N ASN A 97 1.53 6.14 -10.73
CA ASN A 97 1.35 5.36 -9.51
C ASN A 97 2.72 5.02 -8.92
N ARG A 98 3.14 5.73 -7.87
CA ARG A 98 4.47 5.64 -7.26
C ARG A 98 4.73 4.36 -6.48
N ALA A 99 3.65 3.65 -6.10
CA ALA A 99 3.72 2.36 -5.46
C ALA A 99 2.37 1.62 -5.61
N PRO A 100 2.18 0.83 -6.69
CA PRO A 100 0.96 0.07 -6.89
C PRO A 100 0.79 -0.99 -5.81
N GLY A 101 -0.46 -1.29 -5.49
CA GLY A 101 -0.83 -2.42 -4.64
C GLY A 101 -1.83 -3.34 -5.32
N ASP A 102 -1.80 -4.59 -4.90
CA ASP A 102 -2.70 -5.67 -5.34
C ASP A 102 -3.46 -6.19 -4.12
N LEU A 103 -4.80 -6.21 -4.21
CA LEU A 103 -5.68 -6.70 -3.16
C LEU A 103 -6.11 -8.11 -3.52
N LYS A 104 -5.97 -9.03 -2.56
CA LYS A 104 -6.38 -10.43 -2.71
C LYS A 104 -7.12 -10.90 -1.48
N VAL A 105 -7.68 -12.09 -1.55
CA VAL A 105 -8.19 -12.82 -0.39
C VAL A 105 -7.26 -13.94 -0.03
N SER A 106 -7.19 -14.27 1.26
CA SER A 106 -6.24 -15.21 1.85
C SER A 106 -6.43 -16.64 1.35
N TRP A 107 -7.58 -17.00 0.82
CA TRP A 107 -7.79 -18.30 0.16
C TRP A 107 -7.38 -18.30 -1.32
N LYS A 108 -6.98 -17.16 -1.89
CA LYS A 108 -6.41 -17.04 -3.24
C LYS A 108 -4.93 -16.74 -3.24
N TRP A 109 -4.41 -16.14 -2.18
CA TRP A 109 -2.98 -15.83 -2.06
C TRP A 109 -2.58 -15.68 -0.60
N LYS A 110 -1.42 -16.23 -0.23
CA LYS A 110 -0.77 -16.00 1.05
C LYS A 110 0.74 -15.96 0.93
N SER A 111 1.39 -15.22 1.82
CA SER A 111 2.84 -15.14 1.91
C SER A 111 3.49 -16.50 2.22
N GLU A 112 2.81 -17.35 3.02
CA GLU A 112 3.28 -18.67 3.42
C GLU A 112 3.48 -19.63 2.22
N TRP A 113 2.77 -19.38 1.11
CA TRP A 113 2.89 -20.19 -0.11
C TRP A 113 4.22 -20.01 -0.84
N ARG A 114 5.09 -19.10 -0.38
CA ARG A 114 6.46 -18.93 -0.89
C ARG A 114 7.26 -20.23 -0.92
N THR A 115 7.02 -21.13 0.03
CA THR A 115 7.75 -22.39 0.19
C THR A 115 6.83 -23.61 0.10
N THR A 116 5.61 -23.45 -0.43
CA THR A 116 4.68 -24.57 -0.60
C THR A 116 5.20 -25.59 -1.62
N THR A 117 4.86 -26.85 -1.41
CA THR A 117 5.09 -27.94 -2.37
C THR A 117 3.86 -28.19 -3.25
N ASP A 118 2.70 -27.62 -2.90
CA ASP A 118 1.50 -27.72 -3.73
C ASP A 118 1.67 -26.90 -5.01
N ALA A 119 1.44 -27.54 -6.16
CA ALA A 119 1.69 -26.92 -7.46
C ALA A 119 0.71 -25.78 -7.79
N GLN A 120 -0.51 -25.83 -7.25
CA GLN A 120 -1.51 -24.80 -7.44
C GLN A 120 -1.16 -23.57 -6.59
N ASP A 121 -0.91 -23.75 -5.30
CA ASP A 121 -0.54 -22.65 -4.39
C ASP A 121 0.77 -21.98 -4.84
N ALA A 122 1.76 -22.76 -5.29
CA ALA A 122 3.02 -22.21 -5.80
C ALA A 122 2.82 -21.38 -7.09
N ARG A 123 1.82 -21.73 -7.91
CA ARG A 123 1.45 -20.98 -9.11
C ARG A 123 0.75 -19.69 -8.74
N GLU A 124 -0.27 -19.74 -7.89
CA GLU A 124 -1.00 -18.56 -7.41
C GLU A 124 -0.05 -17.57 -6.72
N TYR A 125 0.87 -18.07 -5.89
CA TYR A 125 1.90 -17.25 -5.25
C TYR A 125 2.70 -16.42 -6.25
N LYS A 126 3.19 -17.08 -7.31
CA LYS A 126 3.98 -16.44 -8.37
C LYS A 126 3.14 -15.55 -9.27
N GLN A 127 1.87 -15.89 -9.52
CA GLN A 127 0.99 -15.11 -10.38
C GLN A 127 0.68 -13.73 -9.79
N ALA A 128 0.32 -13.64 -8.51
CA ALA A 128 0.08 -12.32 -7.88
C ALA A 128 1.36 -11.46 -7.84
N LEU A 129 2.52 -12.08 -7.55
CA LEU A 129 3.79 -11.36 -7.63
C LEU A 129 4.13 -10.90 -9.05
N SER A 130 3.85 -11.72 -10.06
CA SER A 130 4.03 -11.34 -11.48
C SER A 130 3.10 -10.20 -11.88
N GLN A 131 1.85 -10.22 -11.42
CA GLN A 131 0.87 -9.16 -11.66
C GLN A 131 1.34 -7.84 -11.02
N LEU A 132 1.71 -7.86 -9.75
CA LEU A 132 2.27 -6.70 -9.07
C LEU A 132 3.54 -6.19 -9.76
N ASN A 133 4.46 -7.08 -10.12
CA ASN A 133 5.70 -6.71 -10.81
C ASN A 133 5.44 -6.03 -12.16
N TYR A 134 4.43 -6.51 -12.90
CA TYR A 134 4.00 -5.90 -14.16
C TYR A 134 3.57 -4.44 -13.94
N TYR A 135 2.74 -4.18 -12.92
CA TYR A 135 2.35 -2.81 -12.54
C TYR A 135 3.55 -1.95 -12.16
N MET A 136 4.48 -2.50 -11.37
CA MET A 136 5.69 -1.80 -10.94
C MET A 136 6.63 -1.49 -12.11
N VAL A 137 6.73 -2.37 -13.10
CA VAL A 137 7.51 -2.16 -14.32
C VAL A 137 6.91 -1.02 -15.15
N GLN A 138 5.60 -1.06 -15.40
CA GLN A 138 4.91 -0.02 -16.18
C GLN A 138 5.06 1.36 -15.54
N ASN A 139 4.88 1.45 -14.22
CA ASN A 139 4.98 2.71 -13.48
C ASN A 139 6.42 3.06 -13.07
N LYS A 140 7.41 2.25 -13.46
CA LYS A 140 8.84 2.42 -13.13
C LYS A 140 9.12 2.51 -11.62
N THR A 141 8.28 1.91 -10.78
CA THR A 141 8.39 2.06 -9.32
C THR A 141 9.44 1.13 -8.72
N LYS A 142 9.98 1.53 -7.56
CA LYS A 142 10.75 0.67 -6.64
C LYS A 142 9.86 -0.11 -5.68
N TYR A 143 8.73 0.44 -5.28
CA TYR A 143 7.92 -0.09 -4.19
C TYR A 143 6.53 -0.51 -4.68
N GLY A 144 5.97 -1.49 -3.99
CA GLY A 144 4.62 -2.00 -4.19
C GLY A 144 4.27 -2.94 -3.04
N PHE A 145 3.06 -3.48 -3.04
CA PHE A 145 2.63 -4.38 -1.97
C PHE A 145 1.44 -5.25 -2.37
N ILE A 146 1.27 -6.35 -1.65
CA ILE A 146 0.05 -7.18 -1.71
C ILE A 146 -0.63 -7.09 -0.35
N VAL A 147 -1.96 -6.93 -0.32
CA VAL A 147 -2.75 -7.02 0.92
C VAL A 147 -3.81 -8.08 0.77
N THR A 148 -4.00 -8.86 1.84
CA THR A 148 -5.11 -9.78 1.98
C THR A 148 -5.90 -9.50 3.25
N ASP A 149 -6.99 -10.23 3.48
CA ASP A 149 -7.72 -10.20 4.75
C ASP A 149 -6.93 -10.72 5.96
N THR A 150 -5.73 -11.27 5.74
CA THR A 150 -4.87 -11.77 6.83
C THR A 150 -3.56 -11.00 6.99
N GLU A 151 -3.05 -10.36 5.94
CA GLU A 151 -1.70 -9.77 5.96
C GLU A 151 -1.46 -8.65 4.94
N LEU A 152 -0.40 -7.87 5.18
CA LEU A 152 0.26 -6.98 4.21
C LEU A 152 1.65 -7.52 3.91
N VAL A 153 2.01 -7.60 2.64
CA VAL A 153 3.35 -8.01 2.18
C VAL A 153 3.99 -6.90 1.36
N PRO A 154 5.02 -6.21 1.88
CA PRO A 154 5.75 -5.20 1.13
C PRO A 154 6.66 -5.85 0.07
N VAL A 155 6.73 -5.24 -1.10
CA VAL A 155 7.55 -5.69 -2.22
C VAL A 155 8.42 -4.55 -2.71
N LYS A 156 9.71 -4.84 -2.95
CA LYS A 156 10.67 -3.91 -3.53
C LYS A 156 11.23 -4.49 -4.82
N ARG A 157 11.14 -3.76 -5.92
CA ARG A 157 11.82 -4.07 -7.17
C ARG A 157 13.28 -3.62 -7.06
N LEU A 158 14.19 -4.52 -7.42
CA LEU A 158 15.63 -4.36 -7.24
C LEU A 158 16.34 -3.94 -8.52
N ALA A 159 15.79 -4.30 -9.68
CA ALA A 159 16.41 -4.06 -10.99
C ALA A 159 15.35 -3.98 -12.10
N GLN A 160 15.72 -3.36 -13.23
CA GLN A 160 14.81 -3.17 -14.36
C GLN A 160 14.37 -4.50 -14.98
N SER A 161 15.15 -5.56 -14.77
CA SER A 161 14.82 -6.94 -15.13
C SER A 161 13.63 -7.53 -14.36
N GLY A 162 13.07 -6.81 -13.37
CA GLY A 162 11.91 -7.26 -12.61
C GLY A 162 12.26 -8.14 -11.41
N HIS A 163 13.51 -8.17 -10.96
CA HIS A 163 13.87 -8.87 -9.71
C HIS A 163 13.19 -8.23 -8.51
N LEU A 164 12.55 -9.05 -7.68
CA LEU A 164 11.80 -8.61 -6.49
C LEU A 164 12.49 -9.08 -5.20
N ALA A 165 12.58 -8.18 -4.23
CA ALA A 165 12.67 -8.54 -2.83
C ALA A 165 11.26 -8.52 -2.22
N VAL A 166 10.83 -9.67 -1.70
CA VAL A 166 9.55 -9.83 -0.99
C VAL A 166 9.83 -9.80 0.51
N GLY A 167 9.26 -8.82 1.20
CA GLY A 167 9.43 -8.64 2.64
C GLY A 167 8.60 -9.62 3.47
N ASN A 168 8.80 -9.58 4.79
CA ASN A 168 8.01 -10.37 5.72
C ASN A 168 6.58 -9.84 5.80
N ALA A 169 5.63 -10.77 5.95
CA ALA A 169 4.24 -10.43 6.14
C ALA A 169 3.98 -9.69 7.45
N ILE A 170 3.10 -8.70 7.38
CA ILE A 170 2.60 -7.93 8.51
C ILE A 170 1.16 -8.38 8.76
N PRO A 171 0.87 -9.15 9.83
CA PRO A 171 -0.48 -9.64 10.07
C PRO A 171 -1.40 -8.51 10.58
N TRP A 172 -2.71 -8.62 10.33
CA TRP A 172 -3.68 -7.67 10.89
C TRP A 172 -3.77 -7.69 12.42
N THR A 173 -3.31 -8.77 13.04
CA THR A 173 -3.22 -8.91 14.51
C THR A 173 -2.05 -8.14 15.12
N ALA A 174 -1.12 -7.64 14.32
CA ALA A 174 0.01 -6.85 14.81
C ALA A 174 -0.47 -5.56 15.49
N ASN A 175 0.08 -5.27 16.67
CA ASN A 175 -0.29 -4.13 17.49
C ASN A 175 0.87 -3.69 18.41
N GLY A 176 0.68 -2.58 19.13
CA GLY A 176 1.68 -2.04 20.05
C GLY A 176 2.95 -1.59 19.33
N ASN A 177 4.11 -2.10 19.77
CA ASN A 177 5.43 -1.74 19.23
C ASN A 177 5.79 -2.48 17.93
N GLN A 178 4.83 -3.18 17.31
CA GLN A 178 5.02 -3.87 16.04
C GLN A 178 4.50 -3.03 14.88
N LEU A 179 5.06 -3.24 13.68
CA LEU A 179 4.55 -2.64 12.47
C LEU A 179 3.13 -3.19 12.19
N THR A 180 2.13 -2.30 12.15
CA THR A 180 0.75 -2.66 11.81
C THR A 180 0.52 -2.48 10.32
N VAL A 181 -0.52 -3.10 9.75
CA VAL A 181 -0.84 -2.95 8.31
C VAL A 181 -1.03 -1.49 7.90
N ARG A 182 -1.74 -0.70 8.71
CA ARG A 182 -1.96 0.73 8.43
C ARG A 182 -0.65 1.52 8.43
N LEU A 183 0.20 1.27 9.42
CA LEU A 183 1.51 1.91 9.51
C LEU A 183 2.44 1.45 8.37
N GLY A 184 2.35 0.18 7.95
CA GLY A 184 3.08 -0.36 6.81
C GLY A 184 2.71 0.33 5.50
N ILE A 185 1.41 0.49 5.21
CA ILE A 185 0.95 1.22 4.01
C ILE A 185 1.37 2.69 4.05
N TRP A 186 1.23 3.34 5.21
CA TRP A 186 1.72 4.71 5.39
C TRP A 186 3.23 4.81 5.15
N TYR A 187 4.02 3.89 5.68
CA TYR A 187 5.48 3.88 5.50
C TYR A 187 5.88 3.65 4.03
N ILE A 188 5.23 2.72 3.33
CA ILE A 188 5.42 2.52 1.88
C ILE A 188 5.07 3.81 1.12
N SER A 189 4.00 4.49 1.53
CA SER A 189 3.61 5.78 0.95
C SER A 189 4.68 6.85 1.17
N MET A 190 5.32 6.90 2.34
CA MET A 190 6.44 7.79 2.61
C MET A 190 7.68 7.44 1.78
N LEU A 191 7.95 6.16 1.51
CA LEU A 191 9.02 5.76 0.60
C LEU A 191 8.73 6.18 -0.84
N ALA A 192 7.47 6.05 -1.28
CA ALA A 192 6.99 6.49 -2.59
C ALA A 192 6.91 8.02 -2.72
N ALA A 193 6.86 8.76 -1.60
CA ALA A 193 6.88 10.21 -1.61
C ALA A 193 8.26 10.80 -1.93
N ARG A 194 9.35 10.06 -1.70
CA ARG A 194 10.70 10.53 -2.04
C ARG A 194 10.84 10.70 -3.55
N ASN A 195 11.56 11.72 -4.01
CA ASN A 195 11.76 11.94 -5.45
C ASN A 195 12.61 10.85 -6.13
N ASP A 196 13.27 9.98 -5.37
CA ASP A 196 13.98 8.80 -5.86
C ASP A 196 13.11 7.52 -5.84
N TRP A 197 11.78 7.64 -5.87
CA TRP A 197 10.84 6.49 -5.84
C TRP A 197 10.92 5.57 -7.07
N GLN A 198 11.40 6.08 -8.21
CA GLN A 198 11.58 5.31 -9.45
C GLN A 198 12.84 4.46 -9.41
N LEU A 199 12.83 3.36 -10.15
CA LEU A 199 13.96 2.44 -10.31
C LEU A 199 14.97 2.90 -11.38
#